data_AF-A0A0G2HPX5-F1
#
_entry.id   AF-A0A0G2HPX5-F1
#
_cell.length_a   1.000
_cell.length_b   1.000
_cell.length_c   1.000
_cell.angle_alpha   90.00
_cell.angle_beta   90.00
_cell.angle_gamma   90.00
#
_symmetry.space_group_name_H-M   'P 1'
#
loop_
_entity.id
_entity.type
_entity.pdbx_description
1 polymer ?
#
loop_
_entity_poly.entity_id
_entity_poly.type
_entity_poly.pdbx_seq_one_letter_code
_entity_poly.pdbx_strand_id
1 'polypeptide(L)'
;MCAQKFGEPFECAEYEFIVSNCISCKEPAYLKVKIKPPTAGARVLSIDGGGMRSGAPLECLALLQADLPPDLLVRSFFEYKIGTSSGGITVLDMEMCQNDVDDFFQAFN
;
A
#
# COMPACT_ATOMS: atom_id res chain seq x y z
N MET A 1 -9.24 -15.18 1.16
CA MET A 1 -8.28 -15.81 2.10
C MET A 1 -8.36 -15.04 3.42
N CYS A 2 -8.42 -15.70 4.60
CA CYS A 2 -8.49 -15.01 5.91
C CYS A 2 -7.22 -15.28 6.72
N ALA A 3 -6.33 -14.29 6.83
CA ALA A 3 -5.07 -14.44 7.58
C ALA A 3 -5.31 -14.71 9.07
N GLN A 4 -6.36 -14.13 9.67
CA GLN A 4 -6.72 -14.35 11.08
C GLN A 4 -7.14 -15.79 11.40
N LYS A 5 -7.61 -16.54 10.39
CA LYS A 5 -8.09 -17.92 10.57
C LYS A 5 -7.01 -18.95 10.24
N PHE A 6 -6.13 -18.63 9.30
CA PHE A 6 -5.18 -19.58 8.71
C PHE A 6 -3.71 -19.24 8.98
N GLY A 7 -3.44 -18.14 9.69
CA GLY A 7 -2.10 -17.72 10.08
C GLY A 7 -2.00 -17.52 11.59
N GLU A 8 -0.77 -17.46 12.06
CA GLU A 8 -0.44 -17.23 13.47
C GLU A 8 -0.19 -15.72 13.71
N PRO A 9 -0.61 -15.15 14.84
CA PRO A 9 -0.31 -13.77 15.20
C PRO A 9 1.21 -13.52 15.25
N PHE A 10 1.65 -12.36 14.76
CA PHE A 10 3.05 -11.94 14.86
C PHE A 10 3.31 -11.26 16.20
N GLU A 11 4.21 -11.81 17.02
CA GLU A 11 4.42 -11.36 18.41
C GLU A 11 4.83 -9.88 18.52
N CYS A 12 5.55 -9.34 17.53
CA CYS A 12 6.07 -7.98 17.57
C CYS A 12 5.12 -6.92 17.00
N ALA A 13 3.95 -7.28 16.47
CA ALA A 13 3.00 -6.31 15.93
C ALA A 13 1.54 -6.77 16.02
N GLU A 14 0.68 -5.88 16.52
CA GLU A 14 -0.75 -6.12 16.53
C GLU A 14 -1.33 -6.20 15.12
N TYR A 15 -2.32 -7.07 14.95
CA TYR A 15 -3.03 -7.24 13.67
C TYR A 15 -2.11 -7.63 12.49
N GLU A 16 -0.96 -8.23 12.77
CA GLU A 16 -0.08 -8.87 11.80
C GLU A 16 -0.10 -10.39 12.00
N PHE A 17 -0.16 -11.13 10.90
CA PHE A 17 -0.29 -12.59 10.89
C PHE A 17 0.71 -13.20 9.91
N ILE A 18 1.25 -14.36 10.26
CA ILE A 18 2.13 -15.15 9.40
C ILE A 18 1.39 -16.41 8.95
N VAL A 19 1.30 -16.58 7.63
CA VAL A 19 0.82 -17.82 7.01
C VAL A 19 2.04 -18.60 6.51
N SER A 20 2.39 -19.66 7.23
CA SER A 20 3.61 -20.48 7.01
C SER A 20 3.44 -21.58 5.95
N ASN A 21 2.22 -21.82 5.49
CA ASN A 21 1.91 -22.85 4.52
C ASN A 21 0.88 -22.33 3.54
N CYS A 22 1.06 -22.64 2.26
CA CYS A 22 0.07 -22.30 1.25
C CYS A 22 -1.28 -22.94 1.62
N ILE A 23 -2.32 -22.14 1.74
CA ILE A 23 -3.65 -22.63 2.16
C ILE A 23 -4.22 -23.64 1.15
N SER A 24 -3.87 -23.50 -0.13
CA SER A 24 -4.32 -24.36 -1.23
C SER A 24 -3.55 -25.68 -1.30
N CYS A 25 -2.24 -25.64 -1.53
CA CYS A 25 -1.44 -26.85 -1.78
C CYS A 25 -0.67 -27.38 -0.55
N LYS A 26 -0.71 -26.68 0.59
CA LYS A 26 -0.02 -27.03 1.86
C LYS A 26 1.50 -26.99 1.85
N GLU A 27 2.11 -26.72 0.70
CA GLU A 27 3.54 -26.49 0.60
C GLU A 27 4.00 -25.34 1.51
N PRO A 28 5.23 -25.41 2.07
CA PRO A 28 5.81 -24.34 2.86
C PRO A 28 5.74 -23.01 2.10
N ALA A 29 5.28 -21.96 2.79
CA ALA A 29 5.19 -20.61 2.27
C ALA A 29 5.53 -19.61 3.38
N TYR A 30 5.78 -18.36 3.03
CA TYR A 30 5.93 -17.31 4.04
C TYR A 30 5.21 -16.07 3.56
N LEU A 31 4.00 -15.88 4.05
CA LEU A 31 3.18 -14.70 3.76
C LEU A 31 2.89 -13.97 5.06
N LYS A 32 3.45 -12.76 5.19
CA LYS A 32 3.14 -11.84 6.28
C LYS A 32 1.98 -10.94 5.83
N VAL A 33 0.89 -10.94 6.59
CA VAL A 33 -0.33 -10.17 6.29
C VAL A 33 -0.61 -9.22 7.43
N LYS A 34 -0.69 -7.92 7.12
CA LYS A 34 -1.20 -6.89 8.02
C LYS A 34 -2.68 -6.66 7.72
N ILE A 35 -3.52 -6.71 8.75
CA ILE A 35 -4.94 -6.37 8.63
C ILE A 35 -5.22 -5.04 9.30
N LYS A 36 -6.23 -4.33 8.80
CA LYS A 36 -6.69 -3.09 9.41
C LYS A 36 -7.24 -3.36 10.82
N PRO A 37 -6.79 -2.64 11.86
CA PRO A 37 -7.38 -2.74 13.19
C PRO A 37 -8.88 -2.44 13.19
N PRO A 38 -9.70 -3.09 14.06
CA PRO A 38 -11.15 -2.87 14.14
C PRO A 38 -11.55 -1.43 14.45
N THR A 39 -10.69 -0.70 15.17
CA THR A 39 -10.91 0.69 15.59
C THR A 39 -10.40 1.72 14.58
N ALA A 40 -9.62 1.31 13.58
CA ALA A 40 -9.14 2.22 12.55
C ALA A 40 -10.25 2.48 11.52
N GLY A 41 -10.43 3.74 11.10
CA GLY A 41 -11.30 4.10 9.97
C GLY A 41 -10.78 3.51 8.65
N ALA A 42 -11.65 3.37 7.64
CA ALA A 42 -11.20 3.02 6.29
C ALA A 42 -10.57 4.25 5.61
N ARG A 43 -9.41 4.06 4.99
CA ARG A 43 -8.65 5.11 4.30
C ARG A 43 -8.50 4.74 2.84
N VAL A 44 -9.05 5.58 1.97
CA VAL A 44 -9.07 5.39 0.51
C VAL A 44 -8.32 6.53 -0.17
N LEU A 45 -7.42 6.18 -1.09
CA LEU A 45 -6.78 7.13 -2.00
C LEU A 45 -7.38 6.99 -3.40
N SER A 46 -7.87 8.10 -3.96
CA SER A 46 -8.34 8.16 -5.33
C SER A 46 -7.49 9.17 -6.12
N ILE A 47 -6.94 8.76 -7.26
CA ILE A 47 -6.13 9.63 -8.13
C ILE A 47 -6.80 9.73 -9.50
N ASP A 48 -7.32 10.92 -9.79
CA ASP A 48 -7.94 11.19 -11.09
C ASP A 48 -6.90 11.28 -12.22
N GLY A 49 -7.33 10.84 -13.41
CA GLY A 49 -6.53 10.95 -14.62
C GLY A 49 -6.38 12.39 -15.09
N GLY A 50 -5.15 12.76 -15.47
CA GLY A 50 -4.83 14.12 -15.92
C GLY A 50 -3.86 14.21 -17.10
N GLY A 51 -3.33 13.07 -17.57
CA GLY A 51 -2.16 13.05 -18.45
C GLY A 51 -0.96 13.66 -17.73
N MET A 52 -0.26 14.60 -18.34
CA MET A 52 0.82 15.36 -17.68
C MET A 52 0.39 16.08 -16.40
N ARG A 53 -0.92 16.37 -16.23
CA ARG A 53 -1.44 17.08 -15.05
C ARG A 53 -1.58 16.20 -13.81
N SER A 54 -1.30 14.90 -13.89
CA SER A 54 -1.23 14.05 -12.69
C SER A 54 -0.04 14.39 -11.78
N GLY A 55 0.85 15.32 -12.17
CA GLY A 55 1.88 15.85 -11.29
C GLY A 55 1.33 16.49 -10.01
N ALA A 56 0.23 17.24 -10.06
CA ALA A 56 -0.31 17.92 -8.88
C ALA A 56 -0.73 16.96 -7.74
N PRO A 57 -1.53 15.90 -7.97
CA PRO A 57 -1.83 14.95 -6.89
C PRO A 57 -0.60 14.18 -6.39
N LEU A 58 0.41 13.94 -7.24
CA LEU A 58 1.68 13.34 -6.83
C LEU A 58 2.50 14.27 -5.93
N GLU A 59 2.56 15.55 -6.27
CA GLU A 59 3.24 16.56 -5.46
C GLU A 59 2.59 16.68 -4.08
N CYS A 60 1.25 16.67 -4.00
CA CYS A 60 0.55 16.61 -2.71
C CYS A 60 0.96 15.38 -1.87
N LEU A 61 1.10 14.21 -2.51
CA LEU A 61 1.52 12.99 -1.80
C LEU A 61 3.01 13.02 -1.40
N ALA A 62 3.87 13.63 -2.22
CA ALA A 62 5.29 13.83 -1.91
C ALA A 62 5.48 14.79 -0.73
N LEU A 63 4.70 15.88 -0.69
CA LEU A 63 4.69 16.80 0.45
C LEU A 63 4.22 16.10 1.74
N LEU A 64 3.17 15.27 1.66
CA LEU A 64 2.76 14.44 2.79
C LEU A 64 3.85 13.44 3.21
N GLN A 65 4.57 12.85 2.27
CA GLN A 65 5.69 11.94 2.56
C GLN A 65 6.85 12.66 3.27
N ALA A 66 7.13 13.91 2.89
CA ALA A 66 8.19 14.72 3.51
C ALA A 66 7.90 15.06 4.98
N ASP A 67 6.63 15.12 5.38
CA ASP A 67 6.22 15.34 6.77
C ASP A 67 6.23 14.05 7.62
N LEU A 68 6.42 12.88 7.00
CA LEU A 68 6.45 11.59 7.69
C LEU A 68 7.87 11.16 8.06
N PRO A 69 8.03 10.33 9.11
CA PRO A 69 9.30 9.66 9.38
C PRO A 69 9.79 8.84 8.17
N PRO A 70 11.11 8.71 7.95
CA PRO A 70 11.67 7.99 6.81
C PRO A 70 11.27 6.51 6.69
N ASP A 71 10.90 5.88 7.81
CA ASP A 71 10.46 4.49 7.88
C ASP A 71 8.95 4.32 7.65
N LEU A 72 8.22 5.42 7.47
CA LEU A 72 6.76 5.43 7.33
C LEU A 72 6.34 5.99 5.97
N LEU A 73 5.99 5.07 5.07
CA LEU A 73 5.56 5.43 3.72
C LEU A 73 4.11 5.89 3.69
N VAL A 74 3.83 6.99 3.01
CA VAL A 74 2.48 7.56 2.81
C VAL A 74 1.55 6.54 2.16
N ARG A 75 2.09 5.68 1.28
CA ARG A 75 1.34 4.60 0.63
C ARG A 75 0.84 3.53 1.61
N SER A 76 1.42 3.42 2.80
CA SER A 76 0.99 2.46 3.83
C SER A 76 -0.22 2.93 4.64
N PHE A 77 -0.68 4.17 4.44
CA PHE A 77 -1.86 4.72 5.12
C PHE A 77 -3.18 4.37 4.43
N PHE A 78 -3.16 3.92 3.18
CA PHE A 78 -4.40 3.70 2.43
C PHE A 78 -4.61 2.20 2.22
N GLU A 79 -5.76 1.68 2.65
CA GLU A 79 -6.12 0.26 2.45
C GLU A 79 -6.65 -0.02 1.05
N TYR A 80 -7.14 1.03 0.38
CA TYR A 80 -7.60 0.93 -1.00
C TYR A 80 -7.12 2.13 -1.79
N LYS A 81 -6.50 1.85 -2.93
CA LYS A 81 -6.01 2.85 -3.87
C LYS A 81 -6.68 2.60 -5.21
N ILE A 82 -7.21 3.66 -5.82
CA ILE A 82 -7.86 3.60 -7.12
C ILE A 82 -7.44 4.81 -7.94
N GLY A 83 -7.31 4.63 -9.24
CA GLY A 83 -7.03 5.74 -10.13
C GLY A 83 -7.54 5.50 -11.54
N THR A 84 -7.73 6.59 -12.28
CA THR A 84 -8.20 6.56 -13.67
C THR A 84 -7.10 7.05 -14.60
N SER A 85 -6.94 6.43 -15.78
CA SER A 85 -5.90 6.81 -16.76
C SER A 85 -4.51 6.97 -16.14
N SER A 86 -3.85 8.13 -16.23
CA SER A 86 -2.53 8.39 -15.63
C SER A 86 -2.52 8.22 -14.10
N GLY A 87 -3.62 8.53 -13.40
CA GLY A 87 -3.76 8.24 -11.97
C GLY A 87 -3.84 6.74 -11.68
N GLY A 88 -4.38 5.95 -12.61
CA GLY A 88 -4.34 4.49 -12.54
C GLY A 88 -2.91 3.94 -12.65
N ILE A 89 -2.09 4.52 -13.54
CA ILE A 89 -0.66 4.17 -13.66
C ILE A 89 0.06 4.46 -12.34
N THR A 90 -0.18 5.62 -11.74
CA THR A 90 0.37 5.96 -10.41
C THR A 90 -0.01 4.94 -9.34
N VAL A 91 -1.28 4.53 -9.29
CA VAL A 91 -1.72 3.52 -8.32
C VAL A 91 -1.07 2.16 -8.57
N LEU A 92 -0.92 1.76 -9.83
CA LEU A 92 -0.22 0.52 -10.19
C LEU A 92 1.25 0.57 -9.79
N ASP A 93 1.92 1.70 -9.93
CA ASP A 93 3.30 1.88 -9.51
C ASP A 93 3.45 1.74 -7.98
N MET A 94 2.61 2.42 -7.20
CA MET A 94 2.61 2.34 -5.74
C MET A 94 2.27 0.95 -5.18
N GLU A 95 1.43 0.17 -5.87
CA GLU A 95 0.93 -1.13 -5.42
C GLU A 95 1.68 -2.33 -6.01
N MET A 96 2.08 -2.30 -7.28
CA MET A 96 2.74 -3.43 -7.93
C MET A 96 4.26 -3.29 -7.90
N CYS A 97 4.77 -2.08 -8.17
CA CYS A 97 6.21 -1.82 -8.15
C CYS A 97 6.72 -1.50 -6.73
N GLN A 98 5.81 -1.11 -5.82
CA GLN A 98 6.14 -0.74 -4.44
C GLN A 98 7.15 0.41 -4.35
N ASN A 99 7.20 1.26 -5.38
CA ASN A 99 8.04 2.46 -5.40
C ASN A 99 7.48 3.50 -4.42
N ASP A 100 8.37 4.37 -3.96
CA ASP A 100 7.99 5.52 -3.16
C ASP A 100 7.42 6.63 -4.06
N VAL A 101 6.64 7.53 -3.46
CA VAL A 101 5.96 8.60 -4.21
C VAL A 101 6.99 9.50 -4.89
N ASP A 102 8.12 9.75 -4.23
CA ASP A 102 9.19 10.59 -4.75
C ASP A 102 9.87 9.94 -5.97
N ASP A 103 10.09 8.63 -5.95
CA ASP A 103 10.67 7.89 -7.06
C ASP A 103 9.78 7.98 -8.32
N PHE A 104 8.48 7.80 -8.14
CA PHE A 104 7.53 7.93 -9.24
C PHE A 104 7.43 9.38 -9.75
N PHE A 105 7.44 10.35 -8.83
CA PHE A 105 7.38 11.77 -9.21
C PHE A 105 8.59 12.19 -10.05
N GLN A 106 9.78 11.68 -9.71
CA GLN A 106 11.00 11.90 -10.51
C GLN A 106 10.94 11.20 -11.87
N ALA A 107 10.34 10.01 -11.96
CA ALA A 107 10.21 9.28 -13.22
C ALA A 107 9.15 9.88 -14.17
N PHE A 108 8.23 10.70 -13.65
CA PHE A 108 7.14 11.31 -14.41
C PHE A 108 7.51 12.67 -15.03
N ASN A 109 8.56 13.33 -14.52
CA ASN A 109 9.13 14.58 -15.04
C ASN A 109 10.35 14.32 -15.94
#